data_AF-A0A944C2C9-F1
#
_entry.id   AF-A0A944C2C9-F1
#
_cell.length_a   1.000
_cell.length_b   1.000
_cell.length_c   1.000
_cell.angle_alpha   90.00
_cell.angle_beta   90.00
_cell.angle_gamma   90.00
#
_symmetry.space_group_name_H-M   'P 1'
#
loop_
_entity.id
_entity.type
_entity.pdbx_description
1 polymer ?
#
loop_
_entity_poly.entity_id
_entity_poly.type
_entity_poly.pdbx_seq_one_letter_code
_entity_poly.pdbx_strand_id
1 'polypeptide(L)'
;MERMIGIFRKDVFVLRKQLILIALSVVGFVTLALLICGSFRYGNLAKLPEKDYADAFSSLTMLFGPLAAALAELALCTAFNGTISSDRKNGWYAFTSSLPVKKSSIALAKLLECASSAVLAAVVGVSATVGCYLIAGRTLSFNDILVPLLVVGIVLFVYMLPIFYIFRGKDTASFFVIVVLFVAVNAVLAVGMISSDNGTDIAKTADKLINMLPIVCL
;
A
#
# COMPACT_ATOMS: atom_id res chain seq x y z
N MET A 1 -11.62 7.88 -25.45
CA MET A 1 -10.41 7.42 -24.74
C MET A 1 -9.38 8.53 -24.61
N GLU A 2 -9.05 9.25 -25.70
CA GLU A 2 -8.07 10.36 -25.71
C GLU A 2 -8.31 11.45 -24.65
N ARG A 3 -9.57 11.85 -24.43
CA ARG A 3 -9.91 12.86 -23.41
C ARG A 3 -9.59 12.41 -21.98
N MET A 4 -9.68 11.11 -21.69
CA MET A 4 -9.34 10.56 -20.35
C MET A 4 -7.82 10.54 -20.14
N ILE A 5 -7.06 10.20 -21.19
CA ILE A 5 -5.59 10.25 -21.18
C ILE A 5 -5.09 11.67 -20.91
N GLY A 6 -5.78 12.69 -21.45
CA GLY A 6 -5.45 14.10 -21.20
C GLY A 6 -5.57 14.50 -19.73
N ILE A 7 -6.61 14.02 -19.02
CA ILE A 7 -6.79 14.27 -17.59
C ILE A 7 -5.66 13.62 -16.78
N PHE A 8 -5.37 12.35 -17.06
CA PHE A 8 -4.29 11.62 -16.40
C PHE A 8 -2.93 12.32 -16.62
N ARG A 9 -2.63 12.77 -17.84
CA ARG A 9 -1.40 13.50 -18.16
C ARG A 9 -1.29 14.82 -17.41
N LYS A 10 -2.40 15.57 -17.24
CA LYS A 10 -2.43 16.78 -16.41
C LYS A 10 -1.97 16.45 -14.99
N ASP A 11 -2.58 15.44 -14.39
CA ASP A 11 -2.33 15.14 -12.97
C ASP A 11 -0.91 14.61 -12.76
N VAL A 12 -0.40 13.76 -13.65
CA VAL A 12 1.02 13.36 -13.62
C VAL A 12 1.95 14.55 -13.77
N PHE A 13 1.65 15.50 -14.67
CA PHE A 13 2.48 16.69 -14.85
C PHE A 13 2.49 17.59 -13.62
N VAL A 14 1.33 17.81 -12.99
CA VAL A 14 1.19 18.57 -11.74
C VAL A 14 1.92 17.88 -10.59
N LEU A 15 1.80 16.55 -10.50
CA LEU A 15 2.37 15.75 -9.43
C LEU A 15 3.84 15.38 -9.63
N ARG A 16 4.48 15.74 -10.75
CA ARG A 16 5.83 15.26 -11.13
C ARG A 16 6.87 15.35 -9.99
N LYS A 17 6.89 16.45 -9.24
CA LYS A 17 7.83 16.66 -8.14
C LYS A 17 7.51 15.75 -6.95
N GLN A 18 6.23 15.59 -6.63
CA GLN A 18 5.79 14.68 -5.57
C GLN A 18 6.06 13.23 -5.96
N LEU A 19 5.78 12.83 -7.20
CA LEU A 19 6.09 11.48 -7.69
C LEU A 19 7.59 11.16 -7.61
N ILE A 20 8.48 12.12 -7.91
CA ILE A 20 9.92 11.95 -7.73
C ILE A 20 10.27 11.74 -6.25
N LEU A 21 9.72 12.53 -5.33
CA LEU A 21 9.95 12.37 -3.89
C LEU A 21 9.43 11.03 -3.36
N ILE A 22 8.27 10.59 -3.84
CA ILE A 22 7.69 9.28 -3.51
C ILE A 22 8.61 8.18 -4.02
N ALA A 23 9.06 8.25 -5.28
CA ALA A 23 9.97 7.28 -5.85
C ALA A 23 11.29 7.20 -5.06
N LEU A 24 11.90 8.34 -4.71
CA LEU A 24 13.11 8.38 -3.91
C LEU A 24 12.90 7.77 -2.51
N SER A 25 11.76 8.07 -1.87
CA SER A 25 11.41 7.53 -0.55
C SER A 25 11.22 6.00 -0.61
N VAL A 26 10.50 5.51 -1.62
CA VAL A 26 10.30 4.07 -1.85
C VAL A 26 11.63 3.37 -2.11
N VAL A 27 12.48 3.92 -2.98
CA VAL A 27 13.81 3.34 -3.27
C VAL A 27 14.67 3.31 -2.01
N GLY A 28 14.68 4.37 -1.21
CA GLY A 28 15.40 4.42 0.06
C GLY A 28 14.92 3.36 1.04
N PHE A 29 13.60 3.19 1.17
CA PHE A 29 13.00 2.19 2.05
C PHE A 29 13.29 0.76 1.60
N VAL A 30 13.13 0.46 0.30
CA VAL A 30 13.49 -0.85 -0.27
C VAL A 30 14.97 -1.14 -0.07
N THR A 31 15.84 -0.15 -0.31
CA THR A 31 17.29 -0.31 -0.09
C THR A 31 17.59 -0.65 1.37
N LEU A 32 16.96 0.04 2.32
CA LEU A 32 17.10 -0.27 3.74
C LEU A 32 16.64 -1.70 4.07
N ALA A 33 15.49 -2.11 3.53
CA ALA A 33 14.99 -3.48 3.70
C ALA A 33 16.00 -4.52 3.17
N LEU A 34 16.54 -4.30 1.96
CA LEU A 34 17.53 -5.19 1.37
C LEU A 34 18.84 -5.23 2.16
N LEU A 35 19.30 -4.11 2.72
CA LEU A 35 20.48 -4.07 3.59
C LEU A 35 20.27 -4.85 4.89
N ILE A 36 19.08 -4.72 5.49
CA ILE A 36 18.71 -5.46 6.70
C ILE A 36 18.62 -6.96 6.38
N CYS A 37 17.94 -7.34 5.31
CA CYS A 37 17.89 -8.72 4.82
C CYS A 37 19.30 -9.25 4.46
N GLY A 38 20.17 -8.40 3.92
CA GLY A 38 21.59 -8.72 3.67
C GLY A 38 22.38 -8.98 4.94
N SER A 39 22.04 -8.33 6.05
CA SER A 39 22.70 -8.55 7.34
C SER A 39 22.41 -9.93 7.95
N PHE A 40 21.33 -10.60 7.53
CA PHE A 40 21.06 -12.01 7.88
C PHE A 40 22.04 -12.96 7.18
N ARG A 41 22.43 -12.67 5.95
CA ARG A 41 23.35 -13.55 5.22
C ARG A 41 24.82 -13.22 5.45
N TYR A 42 25.15 -11.93 5.51
CA TYR A 42 26.53 -11.43 5.48
C TYR A 42 26.92 -10.61 6.71
N GLY A 43 25.98 -10.32 7.61
CA GLY A 43 26.18 -9.39 8.72
C GLY A 43 26.08 -10.02 10.10
N ASN A 44 25.83 -9.17 11.10
CA ASN A 44 25.79 -9.58 12.50
C ASN A 44 24.62 -10.52 12.82
N LEU A 45 23.52 -10.46 12.05
CA LEU A 45 22.35 -11.32 12.25
C LEU A 45 22.61 -12.75 11.75
N ALA A 46 23.63 -12.98 10.91
CA ALA A 46 24.06 -14.31 10.50
C ALA A 46 24.58 -15.18 11.68
N LYS A 47 24.94 -14.55 12.80
CA LYS A 47 25.49 -15.21 13.99
C LYS A 47 24.42 -15.64 15.01
N LEU A 48 23.14 -15.37 14.72
CA LEU A 48 22.06 -15.74 15.61
C LEU A 48 21.90 -17.28 15.68
N PRO A 49 21.43 -17.82 16.82
CA PRO A 49 20.96 -19.20 16.89
C PRO A 49 19.90 -19.46 15.83
N GLU A 50 19.86 -20.69 15.28
CA GLU A 50 19.04 -21.04 14.12
C GLU A 50 17.54 -20.73 14.31
N LYS A 51 17.02 -20.91 15.53
CA LYS A 51 15.64 -20.57 15.89
C LYS A 51 15.39 -19.06 15.84
N ASP A 52 16.21 -18.27 16.53
CA ASP A 52 16.10 -16.81 16.57
C ASP A 52 16.33 -16.19 15.19
N TYR A 53 17.18 -16.80 14.37
CA TYR A 53 17.43 -16.42 12.99
C TYR A 53 16.16 -16.57 12.14
N ALA A 54 15.47 -17.71 12.23
CA ALA A 54 14.28 -17.98 11.45
C ALA A 54 13.12 -17.06 11.84
N ASP A 55 12.92 -16.84 13.14
CA ASP A 55 11.86 -15.99 13.68
C ASP A 55 12.09 -14.51 13.33
N ALA A 56 13.32 -14.02 13.47
CA ALA A 56 13.68 -12.64 13.13
C ALA A 56 13.61 -12.40 11.61
N PHE A 57 14.01 -13.37 10.79
CA PHE A 57 13.88 -13.28 9.35
C PHE A 57 12.41 -13.20 8.92
N SER A 58 11.57 -14.12 9.42
CA SER A 58 10.13 -14.15 9.14
C SER A 58 9.46 -12.84 9.55
N SER A 59 9.76 -12.34 10.74
CA SER A 59 9.19 -11.08 11.26
C SER A 59 9.58 -9.88 10.39
N LEU A 60 10.83 -9.80 9.93
CA LEU A 60 11.29 -8.68 9.12
C LEU A 60 10.80 -8.75 7.67
N THR A 61 10.70 -9.94 7.07
CA THR A 61 10.12 -10.06 5.72
C THR A 61 8.63 -9.81 5.71
N MET A 62 7.91 -10.25 6.75
CA MET A 62 6.50 -9.90 6.98
C MET A 62 6.31 -8.40 7.18
N LEU A 63 7.30 -7.69 7.74
CA LEU A 63 7.25 -6.24 7.88
C LEU A 63 7.56 -5.53 6.55
N PHE A 64 8.72 -5.78 5.93
CA PHE A 64 9.23 -4.91 4.87
C PHE A 64 8.46 -4.99 3.56
N GLY A 65 7.99 -6.16 3.13
CA GLY A 65 7.24 -6.29 1.88
C GLY A 65 5.87 -5.60 1.94
N PRO A 66 5.01 -6.00 2.90
CA PRO A 66 3.70 -5.39 3.10
C PRO A 66 3.76 -3.91 3.49
N LEU A 67 4.73 -3.50 4.31
CA LEU A 67 4.90 -2.09 4.68
C LEU A 67 5.36 -1.23 3.50
N ALA A 68 6.28 -1.72 2.66
CA ALA A 68 6.69 -1.01 1.45
C ALA A 68 5.50 -0.80 0.49
N ALA A 69 4.69 -1.84 0.28
CA ALA A 69 3.45 -1.73 -0.49
C ALA A 69 2.48 -0.70 0.11
N ALA A 70 2.22 -0.78 1.42
CA ALA A 70 1.30 0.13 2.09
C ALA A 70 1.75 1.60 2.03
N LEU A 71 3.04 1.85 2.25
CA LEU A 71 3.62 3.20 2.18
C LEU A 71 3.59 3.75 0.76
N ALA A 72 3.92 2.94 -0.25
CA ALA A 72 3.83 3.34 -1.64
C ALA A 72 2.39 3.69 -2.03
N GLU A 73 1.43 2.85 -1.64
CA GLU A 73 0.01 3.09 -1.94
C GLU A 73 -0.51 4.35 -1.24
N LEU A 74 -0.20 4.52 0.04
CA LEU A 74 -0.59 5.72 0.79
C LEU A 74 -0.02 6.98 0.14
N ALA A 75 1.26 6.97 -0.22
CA ALA A 75 1.92 8.13 -0.81
C ALA A 75 1.33 8.49 -2.18
N LEU A 76 1.06 7.50 -3.03
CA LEU A 76 0.45 7.71 -4.34
C LEU A 76 -1.00 8.18 -4.21
N CYS A 77 -1.80 7.53 -3.37
CA CYS A 77 -3.18 7.92 -3.13
C CYS A 77 -3.28 9.32 -2.52
N THR A 78 -2.45 9.68 -1.53
CA THR A 78 -2.44 11.04 -0.99
C THR A 78 -2.08 12.09 -2.03
N ALA A 79 -1.12 11.80 -2.93
CA ALA A 79 -0.77 12.69 -4.04
C ALA A 79 -1.94 12.88 -5.02
N PHE A 80 -2.52 11.78 -5.53
CA PHE A 80 -3.67 11.85 -6.45
C PHE A 80 -4.89 12.50 -5.80
N ASN A 81 -5.15 12.24 -4.51
CA ASN A 81 -6.26 12.89 -3.79
C ASN A 81 -6.00 14.37 -3.52
N GLY A 82 -4.74 14.75 -3.31
CA GLY A 82 -4.32 16.15 -3.26
C GLY A 82 -4.72 16.91 -4.52
N THR A 83 -4.67 16.27 -5.71
CA THR A 83 -5.14 16.89 -6.95
C THR A 83 -6.65 17.15 -6.92
N ILE A 84 -7.44 16.22 -6.38
CA ILE A 84 -8.90 16.38 -6.30
C ILE A 84 -9.28 17.52 -5.34
N SER A 85 -8.61 17.60 -4.19
CA SER A 85 -8.83 18.70 -3.23
C SER A 85 -8.41 20.05 -3.83
N SER A 86 -7.25 20.10 -4.49
CA SER A 86 -6.76 21.29 -5.19
C SER A 86 -7.70 21.73 -6.33
N ASP A 87 -8.16 20.79 -7.15
CA ASP A 87 -9.10 21.05 -8.25
C ASP A 87 -10.45 21.57 -7.73
N ARG A 88 -10.89 21.16 -6.53
CA ARG A 88 -12.09 21.73 -5.87
C ARG A 88 -11.82 23.14 -5.36
N LYS A 89 -10.71 23.37 -4.65
CA LYS A 89 -10.34 24.68 -4.08
C LYS A 89 -10.15 25.73 -5.18
N ASN A 90 -9.55 25.35 -6.32
CA ASN A 90 -9.26 26.25 -7.44
C ASN A 90 -10.41 26.40 -8.45
N GLY A 91 -11.60 25.83 -8.19
CA GLY A 91 -12.74 25.93 -9.09
C GLY A 91 -12.60 25.13 -10.40
N TRP A 92 -11.57 24.29 -10.54
CA TRP A 92 -11.35 23.46 -11.73
C TRP A 92 -12.50 22.49 -11.97
N TYR A 93 -13.18 22.03 -10.92
CA TYR A 93 -14.42 21.24 -11.06
C TYR A 93 -15.57 22.00 -11.73
N ALA A 94 -15.69 23.31 -11.49
CA ALA A 94 -16.68 24.14 -12.15
C ALA A 94 -16.31 24.36 -13.62
N PHE A 95 -15.02 24.63 -13.90
CA PHE A 95 -14.52 24.76 -15.26
C PHE A 95 -14.69 23.47 -16.07
N THR A 96 -14.31 22.32 -15.52
CA THR A 96 -14.47 21.02 -16.21
C THR A 96 -15.93 20.67 -16.49
N SER A 97 -16.88 21.20 -15.72
CA SER A 97 -18.31 21.05 -16.00
C SER A 97 -18.81 21.86 -17.21
N SER A 98 -18.06 22.89 -17.63
CA SER A 98 -18.32 23.65 -18.87
C SER A 98 -17.67 23.04 -20.11
N LEU A 99 -16.73 22.09 -19.94
CA LEU A 99 -16.13 21.37 -21.06
C LEU A 99 -17.09 20.30 -21.59
N PRO A 100 -16.99 19.89 -22.88
CA PRO A 100 -17.80 18.82 -23.45
C PRO A 100 -17.33 17.42 -22.97
N VAL A 101 -17.05 17.27 -21.68
CA VAL A 101 -16.58 16.03 -21.05
C VAL A 101 -17.64 15.54 -20.07
N LYS A 102 -18.05 14.28 -20.22
CA LYS A 102 -19.03 13.67 -19.30
C LYS A 102 -18.42 13.55 -17.90
N LYS A 103 -19.18 13.90 -16.85
CA LYS A 103 -18.77 13.74 -15.44
C LYS A 103 -18.36 12.31 -15.10
N SER A 104 -19.02 11.31 -15.70
CA SER A 104 -18.66 9.90 -15.54
C SER A 104 -17.28 9.56 -16.06
N SER A 105 -16.80 10.22 -17.12
CA SER A 105 -15.45 10.03 -17.65
C SER A 105 -14.38 10.62 -16.72
N ILE A 106 -14.68 11.71 -16.02
CA ILE A 106 -13.79 12.29 -15.02
C ILE A 106 -13.71 11.37 -13.79
N ALA A 107 -14.85 10.86 -13.32
CA ALA A 107 -14.88 9.91 -12.21
C ALA A 107 -14.14 8.61 -12.55
N LEU A 108 -14.33 8.07 -13.75
CA LEU A 108 -13.62 6.89 -14.22
C LEU A 108 -12.10 7.12 -14.31
N ALA A 109 -11.66 8.29 -14.77
CA ALA A 109 -10.24 8.64 -14.81
C ALA A 109 -9.61 8.62 -13.41
N LYS A 110 -10.31 9.15 -12.40
CA LYS A 110 -9.85 9.11 -11.00
C LYS A 110 -9.84 7.70 -10.41
N LEU A 111 -10.83 6.87 -10.74
CA LEU A 111 -10.80 5.45 -10.35
C LEU A 111 -9.63 4.71 -10.99
N LEU A 112 -9.31 5.01 -12.24
CA LEU A 112 -8.15 4.44 -12.93
C LEU A 112 -6.82 4.91 -12.32
N GLU A 113 -6.73 6.16 -11.85
CA GLU A 113 -5.56 6.65 -11.09
C GLU A 113 -5.35 5.82 -9.82
N CYS A 114 -6.39 5.61 -9.00
CA CYS A 114 -6.32 4.77 -7.80
C CYS A 114 -6.02 3.29 -8.14
N ALA A 115 -6.59 2.76 -9.21
CA ALA A 115 -6.27 1.39 -9.64
C ALA A 115 -4.80 1.28 -10.07
N SER A 116 -4.27 2.30 -10.76
CA SER A 116 -2.87 2.33 -11.19
C SER A 116 -1.89 2.48 -10.03
N SER A 117 -2.25 3.25 -8.99
CA SER A 117 -1.44 3.33 -7.77
C SER A 117 -1.37 1.97 -7.08
N ALA A 118 -2.51 1.28 -6.93
CA ALA A 118 -2.56 -0.02 -6.27
C ALA A 118 -1.68 -1.05 -7.00
N VAL A 119 -1.71 -1.07 -8.33
CA VAL A 119 -0.84 -1.94 -9.12
C VAL A 119 0.63 -1.60 -8.91
N LEU A 120 1.01 -0.32 -8.92
CA LEU A 120 2.39 0.10 -8.68
C LEU A 120 2.86 -0.26 -7.26
N ALA A 121 2.02 -0.03 -6.26
CA ALA A 121 2.30 -0.36 -4.86
C ALA A 121 2.45 -1.87 -4.65
N ALA A 122 1.62 -2.69 -5.30
CA ALA A 122 1.76 -4.14 -5.30
C ALA A 122 3.11 -4.57 -5.91
N VAL A 123 3.51 -4.00 -7.04
CA VAL A 123 4.82 -4.28 -7.65
C VAL A 123 5.97 -3.91 -6.71
N VAL A 124 5.87 -2.77 -6.02
CA VAL A 124 6.85 -2.35 -5.01
C VAL A 124 6.93 -3.35 -3.84
N GLY A 125 5.79 -3.74 -3.26
CA GLY A 125 5.78 -4.70 -2.15
C GLY A 125 6.32 -6.06 -2.55
N VAL A 126 5.88 -6.60 -3.69
CA VAL A 126 6.34 -7.91 -4.20
C VAL A 126 7.83 -7.87 -4.52
N SER A 127 8.32 -6.82 -5.18
CA SER A 127 9.76 -6.69 -5.48
C SER A 127 10.62 -6.57 -4.21
N ALA A 128 10.14 -5.87 -3.18
CA ALA A 128 10.80 -5.79 -1.87
C ALA A 128 10.86 -7.17 -1.19
N THR A 129 9.74 -7.90 -1.14
CA THR A 129 9.69 -9.26 -0.59
C THR A 129 10.65 -10.18 -1.35
N VAL A 130 10.55 -10.24 -2.68
CA VAL A 130 11.39 -11.09 -3.53
C VAL A 130 12.87 -10.76 -3.33
N GLY A 131 13.23 -9.47 -3.33
CA GLY A 131 14.61 -9.04 -3.10
C GLY A 131 15.15 -9.49 -1.75
N CYS A 132 14.37 -9.40 -0.68
CA CYS A 132 14.77 -9.88 0.65
C CYS A 132 15.02 -11.39 0.68
N TYR A 133 14.14 -12.20 0.06
CA TYR A 133 14.32 -13.65 0.00
C TYR A 133 15.52 -14.06 -0.86
N LEU A 134 15.72 -13.41 -2.00
CA LEU A 134 16.86 -13.66 -2.88
C LEU A 134 18.20 -13.37 -2.19
N ILE A 135 18.31 -12.22 -1.52
CA ILE A 135 19.52 -11.83 -0.80
C ILE A 135 19.80 -12.82 0.34
N ALA A 136 18.77 -13.15 1.13
CA ALA A 136 18.90 -14.10 2.24
C ALA A 136 19.13 -15.56 1.78
N GLY A 137 18.97 -15.86 0.49
CA GLY A 137 19.16 -17.20 -0.06
C GLY A 137 18.05 -18.18 0.36
N ARG A 138 16.83 -17.69 0.58
CA ARG A 138 15.68 -18.51 0.99
C ARG A 138 14.66 -18.68 -0.14
N THR A 139 13.90 -19.76 -0.06
CA THR A 139 12.81 -20.05 -0.99
C THR A 139 11.61 -19.17 -0.70
N LEU A 140 11.07 -18.54 -1.74
CA LEU A 140 9.86 -17.73 -1.66
C LEU A 140 8.63 -18.65 -1.60
N SER A 141 7.77 -18.47 -0.60
CA SER A 141 6.46 -19.13 -0.58
C SER A 141 5.40 -18.27 -1.26
N PHE A 142 4.30 -18.88 -1.72
CA PHE A 142 3.17 -18.14 -2.28
C PHE A 142 2.53 -17.19 -1.25
N ASN A 143 2.51 -17.59 0.02
CA ASN A 143 1.96 -16.79 1.11
C ASN A 143 2.73 -15.47 1.29
N ASP A 144 4.04 -15.46 1.08
CA ASP A 144 4.87 -14.26 1.18
C ASP A 144 4.53 -13.20 0.12
N ILE A 145 4.00 -13.62 -1.04
CA ILE A 145 3.49 -12.73 -2.10
C ILE A 145 2.04 -12.32 -1.82
N LEU A 146 1.23 -13.23 -1.26
CA LEU A 146 -0.18 -12.99 -1.00
C LEU A 146 -0.40 -11.89 0.04
N VAL A 147 0.41 -11.85 1.10
CA VAL A 147 0.30 -10.84 2.18
C VAL A 147 0.39 -9.40 1.66
N PRO A 148 1.43 -8.98 0.92
CA PRO A 148 1.50 -7.61 0.40
C PRO A 148 0.34 -7.29 -0.57
N LEU A 149 -0.14 -8.26 -1.36
CA LEU A 149 -1.31 -8.08 -2.22
C LEU A 149 -2.60 -7.84 -1.42
N LEU A 150 -2.80 -8.58 -0.34
CA LEU A 150 -3.94 -8.39 0.56
C LEU A 150 -3.90 -7.01 1.23
N VAL A 151 -2.72 -6.56 1.67
CA VAL A 151 -2.57 -5.21 2.24
C VAL A 151 -2.96 -4.14 1.21
N VAL A 152 -2.45 -4.22 -0.01
CA VAL A 152 -2.84 -3.28 -1.08
C VAL A 152 -4.34 -3.34 -1.36
N GLY A 153 -4.93 -4.54 -1.40
CA GLY A 153 -6.36 -4.73 -1.63
C GLY A 153 -7.22 -4.09 -0.52
N ILE A 154 -6.84 -4.28 0.74
CA ILE A 154 -7.53 -3.67 1.89
C ILE A 154 -7.39 -2.15 1.85
N VAL A 155 -6.18 -1.64 1.56
CA VAL A 155 -5.94 -0.19 1.46
C VAL A 155 -6.77 0.41 0.34
N LEU A 156 -6.80 -0.21 -0.84
CA LEU A 156 -7.62 0.23 -1.97
C LEU A 156 -9.11 0.19 -1.62
N PHE A 157 -9.57 -0.87 -0.99
CA PHE A 157 -10.98 -1.02 -0.58
C PHE A 157 -11.38 0.09 0.40
N VAL A 158 -10.58 0.33 1.45
CA VAL A 158 -10.78 1.44 2.41
C VAL A 158 -10.75 2.80 1.72
N TYR A 159 -9.88 2.98 0.73
CA TYR A 159 -9.80 4.23 -0.04
C TYR A 159 -11.00 4.46 -0.94
N MET A 160 -11.55 3.39 -1.52
CA MET A 160 -12.73 3.41 -2.39
C MET A 160 -14.04 3.53 -1.58
N LEU A 161 -14.08 2.95 -0.37
CA LEU A 161 -15.14 3.13 0.62
C LEU A 161 -15.01 4.51 1.30
N PRO A 162 -16.11 5.06 1.81
CA PRO A 162 -16.73 6.33 1.45
C PRO A 162 -15.99 7.59 1.95
N ILE A 163 -14.68 7.59 2.14
CA ILE A 163 -13.91 8.74 2.63
C ILE A 163 -14.08 9.95 1.70
N PHE A 164 -14.11 9.70 0.38
CA PHE A 164 -14.42 10.73 -0.61
C PHE A 164 -15.82 11.33 -0.49
N TYR A 165 -16.80 10.50 -0.13
CA TYR A 165 -18.19 10.89 -0.04
C TYR A 165 -18.51 11.56 1.32
N ILE A 166 -17.93 11.03 2.40
CA ILE A 166 -18.13 11.46 3.78
C ILE A 166 -17.39 12.76 4.06
N PHE A 167 -16.08 12.84 3.72
CA PHE A 167 -15.26 13.99 4.11
C PHE A 167 -15.28 15.15 3.11
N ARG A 168 -15.98 14.99 1.97
CA ARG A 168 -16.14 16.01 0.92
C ARG A 168 -14.80 16.68 0.49
N GLY A 169 -13.68 15.98 0.60
CA GLY A 169 -12.36 16.49 0.20
C GLY A 169 -11.70 17.45 1.20
N LYS A 170 -12.11 17.44 2.48
CA LYS A 170 -11.38 18.13 3.56
C LYS A 170 -10.06 17.43 3.86
N ASP A 171 -9.07 18.18 4.34
CA ASP A 171 -7.74 17.66 4.69
C ASP A 171 -7.79 16.59 5.81
N THR A 172 -8.88 16.56 6.60
CA THR A 172 -9.17 15.49 7.57
C THR A 172 -9.36 14.10 6.97
N ALA A 173 -9.72 14.01 5.69
CA ALA A 173 -9.85 12.75 4.95
C ALA A 173 -8.51 11.99 4.91
N SER A 174 -7.42 12.70 4.61
CA SER A 174 -6.09 12.10 4.50
C SER A 174 -5.58 11.57 5.85
N PHE A 175 -5.87 12.28 6.95
CA PHE A 175 -5.52 11.81 8.29
C PHE A 175 -6.27 10.53 8.68
N PHE A 176 -7.58 10.47 8.39
CA PHE A 176 -8.38 9.28 8.66
C PHE A 176 -7.89 8.07 7.86
N VAL A 177 -7.52 8.24 6.60
CA VAL A 177 -6.89 7.19 5.79
C VAL A 177 -5.62 6.67 6.45
N ILE A 178 -4.73 7.55 6.89
CA ILE A 178 -3.46 7.14 7.52
C ILE A 178 -3.74 6.27 8.75
N VAL A 179 -4.71 6.65 9.58
CA VAL A 179 -5.11 5.88 10.77
C VAL A 179 -5.66 4.51 10.39
N VAL A 180 -6.61 4.44 9.44
CA VAL A 180 -7.18 3.15 9.02
C VAL A 180 -6.12 2.25 8.37
N LEU A 181 -5.19 2.83 7.60
CA LEU A 181 -4.10 2.11 6.99
C LEU A 181 -3.11 1.58 8.03
N PHE A 182 -2.78 2.38 9.05
CA PHE A 182 -1.96 1.92 10.16
C PHE A 182 -2.62 0.73 10.87
N VAL A 183 -3.92 0.80 11.15
CA VAL A 183 -4.67 -0.32 11.77
C VAL A 183 -4.70 -1.54 10.85
N ALA A 184 -4.96 -1.37 9.55
CA ALA A 184 -5.03 -2.47 8.59
C ALA A 184 -3.69 -3.19 8.41
N VAL A 185 -2.59 -2.44 8.29
CA VAL A 185 -1.24 -3.02 8.19
C VAL A 185 -0.90 -3.77 9.46
N ASN A 186 -1.13 -3.18 10.64
CA ASN A 186 -0.88 -3.86 11.91
C ASN A 186 -1.75 -5.13 12.06
N ALA A 187 -3.00 -5.11 11.63
CA ALA A 187 -3.88 -6.28 11.67
C ALA A 187 -3.35 -7.40 10.76
N VAL A 188 -2.94 -7.08 9.52
CA VAL A 188 -2.39 -8.08 8.58
C VAL A 188 -1.06 -8.63 9.09
N LEU A 189 -0.19 -7.78 9.65
CA LEU A 189 1.06 -8.20 10.28
C LEU A 189 0.79 -9.13 11.48
N ALA A 190 -0.14 -8.79 12.35
CA ALA A 190 -0.52 -9.62 13.49
C ALA A 190 -1.07 -10.98 13.04
N VAL A 191 -1.95 -11.02 12.02
CA VAL A 191 -2.47 -12.27 11.44
C VAL A 191 -1.33 -13.09 10.84
N GLY A 192 -0.39 -12.45 10.12
CA GLY A 192 0.77 -13.10 9.53
C GLY A 192 1.68 -13.74 10.58
N MET A 193 2.01 -13.02 11.65
CA MET A 193 2.84 -13.52 12.75
C MET A 193 2.17 -14.69 13.49
N ILE A 194 0.87 -14.56 13.82
CA ILE A 194 0.10 -15.63 14.48
C ILE A 194 0.00 -16.89 13.59
N SER A 195 -0.11 -16.70 12.28
CA SER A 195 -0.15 -17.78 11.29
C SER A 195 1.21 -18.49 11.16
N SER A 196 2.30 -17.72 11.18
CA SER A 196 3.69 -18.24 11.19
C SER A 196 3.98 -19.07 12.44
N ASP A 197 3.63 -18.57 13.63
CA ASP A 197 3.91 -19.24 14.92
C ASP A 197 3.13 -20.55 15.08
N ASN A 198 1.90 -20.62 14.54
CA ASN A 198 1.04 -21.79 14.67
C ASN A 198 1.19 -22.79 13.51
N GLY A 199 2.02 -22.52 12.50
CA GLY A 199 2.12 -23.34 11.29
C GLY A 199 0.78 -23.50 10.55
N THR A 200 -0.12 -22.53 10.73
CA THR A 200 -1.50 -22.58 10.21
C THR A 200 -1.63 -21.72 8.97
N ASP A 201 -2.47 -22.14 8.04
CA ASP A 201 -2.72 -21.42 6.80
C ASP A 201 -3.31 -20.02 7.09
N ILE A 202 -2.81 -18.98 6.40
CA ILE A 202 -3.19 -17.57 6.65
C ILE A 202 -4.71 -17.39 6.51
N ALA A 203 -5.31 -18.13 5.57
CA ALA A 203 -6.75 -18.13 5.35
C ALA A 203 -7.53 -18.60 6.60
N LYS A 204 -7.07 -19.64 7.31
CA LYS A 204 -7.73 -20.17 8.52
C LYS A 204 -7.55 -19.23 9.72
N THR A 205 -6.41 -18.56 9.82
CA THR A 205 -6.12 -17.59 10.88
C THR A 205 -6.91 -16.30 10.67
N ALA A 206 -7.02 -15.83 9.43
CA ALA A 206 -7.89 -14.72 9.05
C ALA A 206 -9.37 -15.04 9.35
N ASP A 207 -9.84 -16.25 9.02
CA ASP A 207 -11.21 -16.68 9.34
C ASP A 207 -11.47 -16.70 10.85
N LYS A 208 -10.52 -17.19 11.66
CA LYS A 208 -10.62 -17.12 13.13
C LYS A 208 -10.66 -15.69 13.64
N LEU A 209 -9.83 -14.79 13.11
CA LEU A 209 -9.80 -13.39 13.55
C LEU A 209 -11.06 -12.63 13.15
N ILE A 210 -11.58 -12.86 11.94
CA ILE A 210 -12.86 -12.30 11.47
C ILE A 210 -14.02 -12.82 12.33
N ASN A 211 -14.01 -14.09 12.71
CA ASN A 211 -14.99 -14.68 13.62
C ASN A 211 -14.80 -14.28 15.10
N MET A 212 -13.64 -13.71 15.47
CA MET A 212 -13.37 -13.09 16.79
C MET A 212 -13.63 -11.58 16.81
N LEU A 213 -13.87 -10.95 15.65
CA LEU A 213 -14.26 -9.55 15.52
C LEU A 213 -15.74 -9.19 15.82
N PRO A 214 -16.69 -10.09 16.20
CA PRO A 214 -18.06 -9.66 16.48
C PRO A 214 -18.17 -9.11 17.90
N ILE A 215 -17.40 -8.07 18.26
CA ILE A 215 -17.61 -7.27 19.49
C ILE A 215 -17.39 -5.76 19.27
N VAL A 216 -16.73 -5.31 18.18
CA VAL A 216 -16.34 -3.87 18.05
C VAL A 216 -17.17 -3.08 17.03
N CYS A 217 -18.17 -3.70 16.39
CA CYS A 217 -19.09 -3.03 15.47
C CYS A 217 -20.55 -3.06 15.96
N LEU A 218 -20.77 -2.70 17.24
CA LEU A 218 -22.06 -2.23 17.76
C LEU A 218 -21.87 -0.85 18.39
#